data_AF-A0A239BY76-F1
#
_entry.id   AF-A0A239BY76-F1
#
_cell.length_a   1.000
_cell.length_b   1.000
_cell.length_c   1.000
_cell.angle_alpha   90.00
_cell.angle_beta   90.00
_cell.angle_gamma   90.00
#
_symmetry.space_group_name_H-M   'P 1'
#
loop_
_entity.id
_entity.type
_entity.pdbx_description
1 polymer ?
#
loop_
_entity_poly.entity_id
_entity_poly.type
_entity_poly.pdbx_seq_one_letter_code
_entity_poly.pdbx_strand_id
1 'polypeptide(L)'
;MMPGRSGLTHNVAMGQRIATTVSPAGATIAYATAGSGPLLVYVSGWLSHLDLSWALPAERAFYETLADGRRLIRYDKPGCGLSGRATPEPYTMDRELDALRAVLATTGAGRFDLMGVSSGAAVAAAWAGRHPETVSRLVLYGGWPHGPAVAAPEIQRHVLGLVRQHWGLASDLLADLFAPDADAGTRAAFTRYQRESASAETACAMLLMAYGTDVLDLLGRIAAPTLVVHRERDRAAPIAQGRRLADGIPRARFVAIPGRSHLPYVGEVEPLVREIRRFLGLPVRRRGVAPALTARQHEVAALVARGCTNREIGERLGIAERSAEAHVERIRLRLDFRSRAQIAAWYVAAGGAN
;
A
#
# COMPACT_ATOMS: atom_id res chain seq x y z
N MET A 1 33.27 20.18 -32.36
CA MET A 1 31.84 19.82 -32.23
C MET A 1 31.78 18.40 -31.69
N MET A 2 31.66 18.25 -30.36
CA MET A 2 31.60 16.94 -29.69
C MET A 2 30.13 16.56 -29.46
N PRO A 3 29.68 15.36 -29.81
CA PRO A 3 28.30 14.94 -29.53
C PRO A 3 28.16 14.63 -28.03
N GLY A 4 27.16 15.25 -27.42
CA GLY A 4 26.85 15.11 -26.00
C GLY A 4 26.46 13.68 -25.64
N ARG A 5 27.07 13.18 -24.55
CA ARG A 5 26.70 11.92 -23.91
C ARG A 5 25.28 12.04 -23.37
N SER A 6 24.35 11.27 -23.95
CA SER A 6 23.03 11.03 -23.37
C SER A 6 23.19 10.31 -22.04
N GLY A 7 22.99 11.02 -20.94
CA GLY A 7 22.95 10.45 -19.60
C GLY A 7 21.77 9.49 -19.49
N LEU A 8 22.05 8.18 -19.50
CA LEU A 8 21.16 7.19 -18.95
C LEU A 8 21.04 7.50 -17.45
N THR A 9 19.97 8.19 -17.06
CA THR A 9 19.61 8.31 -15.64
C THR A 9 19.28 6.92 -15.13
N HIS A 10 20.25 6.27 -14.49
CA HIS A 10 20.00 5.10 -13.68
C HIS A 10 18.92 5.47 -12.66
N ASN A 11 17.76 4.83 -12.76
CA ASN A 11 16.70 4.96 -11.78
C ASN A 11 17.20 4.27 -10.50
N VAL A 12 17.85 5.03 -9.61
CA VAL A 12 18.27 4.52 -8.31
C VAL A 12 17.01 4.00 -7.62
N ALA A 13 16.99 2.72 -7.26
CA ALA A 13 15.86 2.12 -6.58
C ALA A 13 15.50 2.95 -5.34
N MET A 14 14.27 3.44 -5.26
CA MET A 14 13.85 4.29 -4.15
C MET A 14 13.91 3.49 -2.85
N GLY A 15 14.64 4.03 -1.87
CA GLY A 15 14.70 3.50 -0.51
C GLY A 15 13.76 4.25 0.43
N GLN A 16 13.50 3.65 1.59
CA GLN A 16 12.91 4.34 2.72
C GLN A 16 13.95 4.62 3.80
N ARG A 17 13.81 5.73 4.52
CA ARG A 17 14.57 6.03 5.75
C ARG A 17 13.63 5.98 6.94
N ILE A 18 13.95 5.15 7.92
CA ILE A 18 13.18 4.97 9.16
C ILE A 18 13.81 5.78 10.28
N ALA A 19 12.96 6.43 11.08
CA ALA A 19 13.33 7.15 12.28
C ALA A 19 12.21 7.00 13.32
N THR A 20 12.45 7.50 14.53
CA THR A 20 11.46 7.49 15.62
C THR A 20 11.20 8.90 16.14
N THR A 21 10.01 9.10 16.68
CA THR A 21 9.57 10.30 17.40
C THR A 21 8.80 9.87 18.65
N VAL A 22 8.46 10.81 19.52
CA VAL A 22 7.69 10.56 20.74
C VAL A 22 6.37 11.33 20.66
N SER A 23 5.25 10.66 20.91
CA SER A 23 3.94 11.30 20.95
C SER A 23 3.76 12.19 22.18
N PRO A 24 2.77 13.10 22.19
CA PRO A 24 2.46 13.89 23.38
C PRO A 24 2.21 13.03 24.63
N ALA A 25 1.61 11.85 24.45
CA ALA A 25 1.38 10.87 25.50
C ALA A 25 2.61 9.99 25.83
N GLY A 26 3.80 10.30 25.30
CA GLY A 26 5.06 9.60 25.62
C GLY A 26 5.30 8.29 24.86
N ALA A 27 4.47 7.94 23.86
CA ALA A 27 4.66 6.72 23.09
C ALA A 27 5.71 6.92 21.99
N THR A 28 6.65 5.99 21.85
CA THR A 28 7.58 5.96 20.70
C THR A 28 6.83 5.59 19.43
N ILE A 29 6.94 6.42 18.39
CA ILE A 29 6.34 6.21 17.07
C ILE A 29 7.43 6.10 16.02
N ALA A 30 7.52 4.96 15.35
CA ALA A 30 8.39 4.78 14.20
C ALA A 30 7.72 5.31 12.93
N TYR A 31 8.48 6.04 12.12
CA TYR A 31 8.02 6.57 10.84
C TYR A 31 9.08 6.39 9.75
N ALA A 32 8.62 6.21 8.52
CA ALA A 32 9.44 6.10 7.34
C ALA A 32 9.21 7.26 6.39
N THR A 33 10.28 7.69 5.72
CA THR A 33 10.23 8.67 4.65
C THR A 33 10.75 8.10 3.34
N ALA A 34 10.09 8.37 2.23
CA ALA A 34 10.50 7.99 0.89
C ALA A 34 10.20 9.12 -0.12
N GLY A 35 10.99 9.20 -1.18
CA GLY A 35 10.84 10.22 -2.22
C GLY A 35 11.20 11.64 -1.78
N SER A 36 10.90 12.61 -2.64
CA SER A 36 11.16 14.03 -2.45
C SER A 36 10.06 14.88 -3.09
N GLY A 37 9.90 16.12 -2.62
CA GLY A 37 8.85 17.04 -3.08
C GLY A 37 7.81 17.34 -2.00
N PRO A 38 6.61 17.83 -2.39
CA PRO A 38 5.56 18.17 -1.44
C PRO A 38 5.18 17.00 -0.54
N LEU A 39 4.87 17.29 0.72
CA LEU A 39 4.58 16.29 1.75
C LEU A 39 3.25 15.58 1.48
N LEU A 40 3.29 14.25 1.49
CA LEU A 40 2.14 13.35 1.53
C LEU A 40 2.27 12.45 2.76
N VAL A 41 1.31 12.53 3.67
CA VAL A 41 1.25 11.66 4.85
C VAL A 41 0.25 10.55 4.60
N TYR A 42 0.66 9.31 4.86
CA TYR A 42 -0.15 8.11 4.68
C TYR A 42 -0.48 7.48 6.02
N VAL A 43 -1.76 7.45 6.34
CA VAL A 43 -2.33 6.78 7.52
C VAL A 43 -2.79 5.39 7.10
N SER A 44 -2.06 4.38 7.56
CA SER A 44 -2.35 2.98 7.31
C SER A 44 -3.68 2.54 7.93
N GLY A 45 -4.19 1.41 7.44
CA GLY A 45 -5.43 0.80 7.93
C GLY A 45 -5.27 0.15 9.29
N TRP A 46 -5.75 -1.10 9.42
CA TRP A 46 -5.80 -1.76 10.72
C TRP A 46 -4.42 -1.98 11.33
N LEU A 47 -3.50 -2.67 10.68
CA LEU A 47 -2.16 -2.96 11.21
C LEU A 47 -1.06 -2.36 10.31
N SER A 48 0.06 -2.02 10.92
CA SER A 48 1.19 -1.34 10.28
C SER A 48 2.52 -1.98 10.65
N HIS A 49 3.39 -2.21 9.66
CA HIS A 49 4.80 -2.51 9.92
C HIS A 49 5.69 -1.95 8.81
N LEU A 50 6.57 -0.99 9.13
CA LEU A 50 7.35 -0.25 8.12
C LEU A 50 8.31 -1.12 7.29
N ASP A 51 9.03 -2.04 7.93
CA ASP A 51 9.95 -2.96 7.22
C ASP A 51 9.19 -4.00 6.41
N LEU A 52 8.24 -4.71 7.02
CA LEU A 52 7.51 -5.78 6.33
C LEU A 52 6.68 -5.25 5.16
N SER A 53 6.02 -4.10 5.32
CA SER A 53 5.29 -3.45 4.22
C SER A 53 6.20 -3.06 3.05
N TRP A 54 7.44 -2.65 3.33
CA TRP A 54 8.43 -2.33 2.28
C TRP A 54 9.07 -3.57 1.67
N ALA A 55 9.08 -4.69 2.38
CA ALA A 55 9.54 -5.97 1.86
C ALA A 55 8.49 -6.65 0.94
N LEU A 56 7.20 -6.32 1.11
CA LEU A 56 6.11 -6.79 0.24
C LEU A 56 6.16 -6.09 -1.12
N PRO A 57 6.45 -6.78 -2.25
CA PRO A 57 6.67 -6.13 -3.53
C PRO A 57 5.48 -5.30 -4.04
N ALA A 58 4.25 -5.83 -3.89
CA ALA A 58 3.05 -5.15 -4.36
C ALA A 58 2.77 -3.85 -3.57
N GLU A 59 2.93 -3.91 -2.25
CA GLU A 59 2.74 -2.76 -1.37
C GLU A 59 3.86 -1.73 -1.52
N ARG A 60 5.12 -2.18 -1.62
CA ARG A 60 6.26 -1.32 -1.95
C ARG A 60 6.03 -0.58 -3.26
N ALA A 61 5.64 -1.27 -4.34
CA ALA A 61 5.39 -0.64 -5.63
C ALA A 61 4.28 0.42 -5.55
N PHE A 62 3.26 0.18 -4.73
CA PHE A 62 2.22 1.17 -4.46
C PHE A 62 2.78 2.41 -3.75
N TYR A 63 3.56 2.23 -2.67
CA TYR A 63 4.20 3.37 -1.99
C TYR A 63 5.21 4.10 -2.87
N GLU A 64 5.97 3.39 -3.69
CA GLU A 64 6.89 4.01 -4.63
C GLU A 64 6.15 4.87 -5.65
N THR A 65 4.96 4.43 -6.06
CA THR A 65 4.11 5.21 -6.95
C THR A 65 3.49 6.43 -6.25
N LEU A 66 3.26 6.39 -4.94
CA LEU A 66 2.83 7.58 -4.18
C LEU A 66 4.00 8.56 -3.95
N ALA A 67 5.20 8.04 -3.72
CA ALA A 67 6.42 8.82 -3.45
C ALA A 67 7.08 9.39 -4.73
N ASP A 68 6.76 8.90 -5.92
CA ASP A 68 7.23 9.51 -7.18
C ASP A 68 6.62 10.91 -7.37
N GLY A 69 7.42 11.94 -7.06
CA GLY A 69 7.03 13.35 -7.06
C GLY A 69 6.51 13.87 -5.71
N ARG A 70 6.62 13.08 -4.63
CA ARG A 70 6.20 13.45 -3.27
C ARG A 70 7.21 13.00 -2.23
N ARG A 71 7.33 13.76 -1.14
CA ARG A 71 7.90 13.23 0.10
C ARG A 71 6.80 12.46 0.81
N LEU A 72 6.80 11.14 0.67
CA LEU A 72 5.87 10.24 1.36
C LEU A 72 6.35 10.00 2.79
N ILE A 73 5.46 10.19 3.76
CA ILE A 73 5.65 9.78 5.15
C ILE A 73 4.62 8.72 5.52
N ARG A 74 5.10 7.63 6.09
CA ARG A 74 4.31 6.54 6.65
C ARG A 74 4.74 6.34 8.10
N TYR A 75 3.90 5.77 8.94
CA TYR A 75 4.28 5.45 10.30
C TYR A 75 3.61 4.17 10.77
N ASP A 76 4.26 3.52 11.72
CA ASP A 76 3.65 2.43 12.44
C ASP A 76 2.76 2.98 13.54
N LYS A 77 1.49 2.54 13.52
CA LYS A 77 0.48 2.90 14.49
C LYS A 77 0.95 2.49 15.90
N PRO A 78 0.49 3.17 16.96
CA PRO A 78 0.82 2.80 18.34
C PRO A 78 0.65 1.29 18.58
N GLY A 79 1.63 0.65 19.23
CA GLY A 79 1.59 -0.78 19.50
C GLY A 79 1.84 -1.70 18.30
N CYS A 80 2.12 -1.16 17.11
CA CYS A 80 2.39 -1.92 15.90
C CYS A 80 3.84 -1.79 15.41
N GLY A 81 4.33 -2.83 14.74
CA GLY A 81 5.57 -2.82 13.97
C GLY A 81 6.77 -2.33 14.79
N LEU A 82 7.42 -1.28 14.29
CA LEU A 82 8.60 -0.67 14.91
C LEU A 82 8.26 0.41 15.95
N SER A 83 6.99 0.75 16.12
CA SER A 83 6.54 1.67 17.18
C SER A 83 6.59 0.99 18.54
N GLY A 84 6.67 1.80 19.60
CA GLY A 84 6.68 1.33 20.97
C GLY A 84 5.49 0.42 21.27
N ARG A 85 5.72 -0.57 22.14
CA ARG A 85 4.70 -1.55 22.53
C ARG A 85 3.44 -0.87 23.05
N ALA A 86 2.31 -1.54 22.83
CA ALA A 86 1.04 -1.10 23.39
C ALA A 86 1.17 -0.96 24.90
N THR A 87 0.84 0.23 25.40
CA THR A 87 0.61 0.49 26.82
C THR A 87 -0.74 -0.12 27.23
N PRO A 88 -0.96 -0.43 28.52
CA PRO A 88 -2.20 -1.04 29.03
C PRO A 88 -3.48 -0.20 28.83
N GLU A 89 -3.34 1.02 28.32
CA GLU A 89 -4.45 1.94 28.10
C GLU A 89 -5.31 1.52 26.89
N PRO A 90 -6.62 1.83 26.91
CA PRO A 90 -7.50 1.58 25.78
C PRO A 90 -6.95 2.15 24.48
N TYR A 91 -7.16 1.41 23.38
CA TYR A 91 -6.82 1.91 22.06
C TYR A 91 -7.92 2.87 21.58
N THR A 92 -7.60 4.16 21.43
CA THR A 92 -8.57 5.21 21.12
C THR A 92 -8.23 5.98 19.84
N MET A 93 -9.21 6.72 19.30
CA MET A 93 -8.99 7.66 18.21
C MET A 93 -7.96 8.74 18.59
N ASP A 94 -7.98 9.23 19.83
CA ASP A 94 -7.02 10.25 20.26
C ASP A 94 -5.58 9.71 20.27
N ARG A 95 -5.39 8.43 20.60
CA ARG A 95 -4.08 7.77 20.50
C ARG A 95 -3.54 7.74 19.06
N GLU A 96 -4.42 7.51 18.08
CA GLU A 96 -4.07 7.55 16.66
C GLU A 96 -3.70 8.98 16.21
N LEU A 97 -4.47 9.97 16.65
CA LEU A 97 -4.25 11.38 16.33
C LEU A 97 -2.98 11.92 17.00
N ASP A 98 -2.64 11.45 18.19
CA ASP A 98 -1.39 11.78 18.88
C ASP A 98 -0.17 11.20 18.16
N ALA A 99 -0.26 9.98 17.64
CA ALA A 99 0.79 9.41 16.80
C ALA A 99 0.97 10.21 15.51
N LEU A 100 -0.13 10.56 14.83
CA LEU A 100 -0.10 11.40 13.65
C LEU A 100 0.52 12.78 13.96
N ARG A 101 0.13 13.41 15.07
CA ARG A 101 0.69 14.68 15.56
C ARG A 101 2.19 14.59 15.77
N ALA A 102 2.66 13.52 16.41
CA ALA A 102 4.09 13.28 16.67
C ALA A 102 4.90 13.21 15.38
N VAL A 103 4.38 12.50 14.38
CA VAL A 103 5.03 12.34 13.08
C VAL A 103 5.03 13.66 12.31
N LEU A 104 3.91 14.38 12.30
CA LEU A 104 3.79 15.69 11.65
C LEU A 104 4.75 16.73 12.23
N ALA A 105 4.96 16.73 13.55
CA ALA A 105 5.89 17.62 14.22
C ALA A 105 7.34 17.46 13.70
N THR A 106 7.74 16.26 13.27
CA THR A 106 9.08 16.01 12.70
C THR A 106 9.31 16.66 11.33
N THR A 107 8.24 17.11 10.68
CA THR A 107 8.30 17.61 9.30
C THR A 107 8.50 19.12 9.23
N GLY A 108 8.09 19.85 10.26
CA GLY A 108 7.99 21.32 10.24
C GLY A 108 6.98 21.88 9.24
N ALA A 109 6.17 21.04 8.59
CA ALA A 109 5.24 21.47 7.54
C ALA A 109 3.95 22.03 8.14
N GLY A 110 3.62 23.28 7.80
CA GLY A 110 2.34 23.89 8.17
C GLY A 110 1.14 23.34 7.40
N ARG A 111 1.35 22.81 6.19
CA ARG A 111 0.33 22.13 5.39
C ARG A 111 0.88 20.93 4.64
N PHE A 112 0.04 19.92 4.42
CA PHE A 112 0.41 18.68 3.72
C PHE A 112 -0.79 18.02 3.03
N ASP A 113 -0.53 17.12 2.08
CA ASP A 113 -1.58 16.23 1.58
C ASP A 113 -1.68 15.01 2.50
N LEU A 114 -2.90 14.53 2.76
CA LEU A 114 -3.18 13.45 3.69
C LEU A 114 -3.93 12.33 2.97
N MET A 115 -3.48 11.10 3.14
CA MET A 115 -4.15 9.90 2.64
C MET A 115 -4.45 8.95 3.79
N GLY A 116 -5.71 8.54 3.94
CA GLY A 116 -6.13 7.52 4.89
C GLY A 116 -6.72 6.31 4.18
N VAL A 117 -6.33 5.12 4.63
CA VAL A 117 -6.78 3.83 4.07
C VAL A 117 -7.53 3.04 5.12
N SER A 118 -8.68 2.45 4.77
CA SER A 118 -9.47 1.60 5.67
C SER A 118 -9.84 2.35 6.97
N SER A 119 -9.62 1.78 8.15
CA SER A 119 -9.78 2.47 9.45
C SER A 119 -8.94 3.75 9.56
N GLY A 120 -7.80 3.83 8.87
CA GLY A 120 -6.99 5.04 8.76
C GLY A 120 -7.69 6.18 8.03
N ALA A 121 -8.71 5.90 7.21
CA ALA A 121 -9.54 6.93 6.59
C ALA A 121 -10.35 7.70 7.64
N ALA A 122 -10.85 7.03 8.68
CA ALA A 122 -11.57 7.70 9.76
C ALA A 122 -10.63 8.56 10.61
N VAL A 123 -9.41 8.08 10.88
CA VAL A 123 -8.35 8.88 11.54
C VAL A 123 -8.00 10.13 10.70
N ALA A 124 -7.83 9.97 9.39
CA ALA A 124 -7.53 11.07 8.49
C ALA A 124 -8.68 12.09 8.39
N ALA A 125 -9.92 11.62 8.35
CA ALA A 125 -11.11 12.48 8.39
C ALA A 125 -11.23 13.23 9.73
N ALA A 126 -10.98 12.54 10.85
CA ALA A 126 -10.96 13.17 12.17
C ALA A 126 -9.90 14.26 12.27
N TRP A 127 -8.68 14.00 11.79
CA TRP A 127 -7.63 15.01 11.73
C TRP A 127 -8.06 16.21 10.87
N ALA A 128 -8.52 15.96 9.64
CA ALA A 128 -8.89 17.01 8.70
C ALA A 128 -10.08 17.86 9.20
N GLY A 129 -11.02 17.28 9.95
CA GLY A 129 -12.15 18.00 10.53
C GLY A 129 -11.80 18.78 11.81
N ARG A 130 -10.80 18.33 12.57
CA ARG A 130 -10.29 19.02 13.78
C ARG A 130 -9.23 20.07 13.47
N HIS A 131 -8.49 19.92 12.37
CA HIS A 131 -7.38 20.78 11.94
C HIS A 131 -7.49 21.15 10.44
N PRO A 132 -8.61 21.77 10.00
CA PRO A 132 -8.91 21.99 8.58
C PRO A 132 -7.88 22.85 7.83
N GLU A 133 -7.14 23.69 8.54
CA GLU A 133 -6.07 24.53 8.00
C GLU A 133 -4.84 23.74 7.54
N THR A 134 -4.59 22.57 8.14
CA THR A 134 -3.36 21.79 7.95
C THR A 134 -3.39 20.90 6.70
N VAL A 135 -4.57 20.56 6.19
CA VAL A 135 -4.71 19.60 5.07
C VAL A 135 -4.91 20.34 3.75
N SER A 136 -4.03 20.07 2.78
CA SER A 136 -4.07 20.64 1.43
C SER A 136 -5.00 19.89 0.49
N ARG A 137 -4.91 18.56 0.49
CA ARG A 137 -5.81 17.62 -0.19
C ARG A 137 -5.97 16.38 0.68
N LEU A 138 -7.16 15.80 0.69
CA LEU A 138 -7.47 14.60 1.44
C LEU A 138 -7.83 13.45 0.48
N VAL A 139 -7.21 12.29 0.65
CA VAL A 139 -7.56 11.06 -0.07
C VAL A 139 -8.03 10.02 0.94
N LEU A 140 -9.25 9.53 0.79
CA LEU A 140 -9.82 8.47 1.63
C LEU A 140 -10.08 7.25 0.76
N TYR A 141 -9.52 6.10 1.12
CA TYR A 141 -9.72 4.88 0.36
C TYR A 141 -10.26 3.74 1.24
N GLY A 142 -11.33 3.09 0.79
CA GLY A 142 -11.91 1.93 1.47
C GLY A 142 -12.37 2.22 2.90
N GLY A 143 -12.72 3.48 3.19
CA GLY A 143 -12.97 3.96 4.55
C GLY A 143 -14.44 4.00 4.96
N TRP A 144 -14.69 4.32 6.23
CA TRP A 144 -16.01 4.58 6.77
C TRP A 144 -15.98 5.72 7.80
N PRO A 145 -17.07 6.49 7.94
CA PRO A 145 -17.20 7.49 8.99
C PRO A 145 -17.82 6.94 10.28
N HIS A 146 -18.53 5.81 10.23
CA HIS A 146 -19.29 5.24 11.34
C HIS A 146 -19.07 3.72 11.41
N GLY A 147 -18.24 3.30 12.37
CA GLY A 147 -17.77 1.94 12.60
C GLY A 147 -18.87 0.90 12.83
N PRO A 148 -19.95 1.20 13.59
CA PRO A 148 -21.02 0.23 13.83
C PRO A 148 -21.72 -0.23 12.54
N ALA A 149 -21.63 0.54 11.45
CA ALA A 149 -22.22 0.20 10.16
C ALA A 149 -21.29 -0.62 9.24
N VAL A 150 -20.08 -0.97 9.69
CA VAL A 150 -19.14 -1.79 8.90
C VAL A 150 -19.55 -3.26 8.89
N ALA A 151 -19.98 -3.78 10.04
CA ALA A 151 -20.41 -5.16 10.23
C ALA A 151 -21.47 -5.25 11.33
N ALA A 152 -22.38 -6.22 11.23
CA ALA A 152 -23.37 -6.47 12.27
C ALA A 152 -22.70 -6.80 13.64
N PRO A 153 -23.30 -6.41 14.78
CA PRO A 153 -22.70 -6.63 16.11
C PRO A 153 -22.30 -8.08 16.40
N GLU A 154 -23.03 -9.06 15.88
CA GLU A 154 -22.74 -10.49 15.99
C GLU A 154 -21.43 -10.84 15.27
N ILE A 155 -21.25 -10.32 14.05
CA ILE A 155 -20.04 -10.52 13.25
C ILE A 155 -18.84 -9.87 13.93
N GLN A 156 -19.01 -8.64 14.44
CA GLN A 156 -17.96 -7.95 15.19
C GLN A 156 -17.52 -8.80 16.41
N ARG A 157 -18.48 -9.28 17.22
CA ARG A 157 -18.21 -10.14 18.38
C ARG A 157 -17.46 -11.42 17.99
N HIS A 158 -17.88 -12.10 16.91
CA HIS A 158 -17.22 -13.32 16.45
C HIS A 158 -15.79 -13.07 15.97
N VAL A 159 -15.56 -12.03 15.17
CA VAL A 159 -14.21 -11.67 14.70
C VAL A 159 -13.32 -11.36 15.90
N LEU A 160 -13.79 -10.53 16.84
CA LEU A 160 -13.02 -10.17 18.04
C LEU A 160 -12.72 -11.37 18.92
N GLY A 161 -13.68 -12.28 19.09
CA GLY A 161 -13.49 -13.54 19.80
C GLY A 161 -12.42 -14.39 19.13
N LEU A 162 -12.47 -14.53 17.81
CA LEU A 162 -11.48 -15.31 17.06
C LEU A 162 -10.07 -14.71 17.16
N VAL A 163 -9.93 -13.39 17.08
CA VAL A 163 -8.64 -12.70 17.27
C VAL A 163 -8.07 -12.99 18.66
N ARG A 164 -8.89 -12.88 19.71
CA ARG A 164 -8.45 -13.11 21.11
C ARG A 164 -8.05 -14.55 21.38
N GLN A 165 -8.82 -15.50 20.85
CA GLN A 165 -8.66 -16.92 21.18
C GLN A 165 -7.69 -17.63 20.23
N HIS A 166 -7.60 -17.19 18.97
CA HIS A 166 -6.83 -17.88 17.95
C HIS A 166 -6.29 -16.92 16.88
N TRP A 167 -5.31 -16.09 17.26
CA TRP A 167 -4.78 -15.03 16.39
C TRP A 167 -4.28 -15.51 15.01
N GLY A 168 -3.69 -16.71 14.93
CA GLY A 168 -3.26 -17.32 13.67
C GLY A 168 -4.41 -17.47 12.67
N LEU A 169 -5.42 -18.25 13.03
CA LEU A 169 -6.65 -18.46 12.26
C LEU A 169 -7.41 -17.16 11.95
N ALA A 170 -7.46 -16.22 12.90
CA ALA A 170 -8.08 -14.91 12.66
C ALA A 170 -7.34 -14.13 11.58
N SER A 171 -6.01 -14.12 11.61
CA SER A 171 -5.15 -13.46 10.62
C SER A 171 -5.35 -14.06 9.22
N ASP A 172 -5.48 -15.38 9.11
CA ASP A 172 -5.76 -16.06 7.83
C ASP A 172 -7.15 -15.69 7.29
N LEU A 173 -8.18 -15.76 8.14
CA LEU A 173 -9.55 -15.37 7.77
C LEU A 173 -9.61 -13.91 7.28
N LEU A 174 -8.93 -13.00 7.98
CA LEU A 174 -8.91 -11.58 7.65
C LEU A 174 -8.05 -11.29 6.41
N ALA A 175 -6.98 -12.06 6.17
CA ALA A 175 -6.23 -11.99 4.92
C ALA A 175 -7.12 -12.37 3.71
N ASP A 176 -7.96 -13.40 3.86
CA ASP A 176 -8.95 -13.80 2.84
C ASP A 176 -10.02 -12.73 2.60
N LEU A 177 -10.50 -12.11 3.67
CA LEU A 177 -11.47 -11.02 3.58
C LEU A 177 -10.88 -9.78 2.91
N PHE A 178 -9.65 -9.39 3.27
CA PHE A 178 -9.03 -8.14 2.80
C PHE A 178 -8.37 -8.26 1.43
N ALA A 179 -7.86 -9.45 1.10
CA ALA A 179 -7.11 -9.70 -0.13
C ALA A 179 -7.63 -10.95 -0.87
N PRO A 180 -8.92 -11.02 -1.24
CA PRO A 180 -9.49 -12.16 -1.97
C PRO A 180 -8.86 -12.40 -3.35
N ASP A 181 -8.16 -11.40 -3.93
CA ASP A 181 -7.47 -11.52 -5.21
C ASP A 181 -5.95 -11.70 -5.08
N ALA A 182 -5.43 -11.85 -3.85
CA ALA A 182 -4.01 -12.14 -3.64
C ALA A 182 -3.67 -13.58 -4.00
N ASP A 183 -2.52 -13.77 -4.67
CA ASP A 183 -1.90 -15.08 -4.82
C ASP A 183 -1.49 -15.66 -3.44
N ALA A 184 -1.19 -16.96 -3.40
CA ALA A 184 -0.86 -17.66 -2.16
C ALA A 184 0.38 -17.09 -1.45
N GLY A 185 1.38 -16.63 -2.20
CA GLY A 185 2.60 -16.04 -1.63
C GLY A 185 2.33 -14.68 -1.00
N THR A 186 1.61 -13.81 -1.71
CA THR A 186 1.17 -12.50 -1.20
C THR A 186 0.29 -12.67 0.03
N ARG A 187 -0.64 -13.64 0.03
CA ARG A 187 -1.50 -13.96 1.17
C ARG A 187 -0.69 -14.42 2.38
N ALA A 188 0.21 -15.38 2.21
CA ALA A 188 1.06 -15.88 3.29
C ALA A 188 1.95 -14.77 3.89
N ALA A 189 2.50 -13.91 3.04
CA ALA A 189 3.29 -12.78 3.47
C ALA A 189 2.46 -11.72 4.21
N PHE A 190 1.21 -11.49 3.80
CA PHE A 190 0.28 -10.59 4.49
C PHE A 190 -0.20 -11.16 5.83
N THR A 191 -0.47 -12.46 5.92
CA THR A 191 -0.77 -13.11 7.21
C THR A 191 0.42 -12.99 8.18
N ARG A 192 1.65 -13.23 7.71
CA ARG A 192 2.87 -12.99 8.49
C ARG A 192 2.97 -11.53 8.93
N TYR A 193 2.79 -10.60 8.00
CA TYR A 193 2.76 -9.17 8.27
C TYR A 193 1.81 -8.84 9.41
N GLN A 194 0.57 -9.32 9.40
CA GLN A 194 -0.40 -9.04 10.46
C GLN A 194 0.08 -9.54 11.83
N ARG A 195 0.61 -10.78 11.90
CA ARG A 195 1.06 -11.38 13.17
C ARG A 195 2.32 -10.77 13.73
N GLU A 196 3.23 -10.32 12.88
CA GLU A 196 4.45 -9.63 13.29
C GLU A 196 4.21 -8.14 13.56
N SER A 197 3.18 -7.55 12.95
CA SER A 197 2.80 -6.16 13.22
C SER A 197 2.29 -5.98 14.64
N ALA A 198 1.48 -6.91 15.17
CA ALA A 198 0.80 -6.71 16.45
C ALA A 198 0.53 -8.00 17.20
N SER A 199 0.49 -7.90 18.53
CA SER A 199 -0.08 -8.94 19.38
C SER A 199 -1.59 -9.08 19.14
N ALA A 200 -2.16 -10.22 19.52
CA ALA A 200 -3.61 -10.46 19.45
C ALA A 200 -4.40 -9.40 20.24
N GLU A 201 -3.88 -8.98 21.40
CA GLU A 201 -4.48 -7.95 22.24
C GLU A 201 -4.54 -6.60 21.53
N THR A 202 -3.41 -6.13 20.98
CA THR A 202 -3.34 -4.89 20.21
C THR A 202 -4.26 -4.94 18.99
N ALA A 203 -4.19 -6.02 18.22
CA ALA A 203 -5.02 -6.21 17.04
C ALA A 203 -6.52 -6.14 17.39
N CYS A 204 -6.92 -6.81 18.49
CA CYS A 204 -8.28 -6.79 19.00
C CYS A 204 -8.71 -5.38 19.45
N ALA A 205 -7.88 -4.68 20.22
CA ALA A 205 -8.17 -3.34 20.70
C ALA A 205 -8.35 -2.34 19.53
N MET A 206 -7.55 -2.48 18.48
CA MET A 206 -7.67 -1.67 17.27
C MET A 206 -8.93 -1.96 16.47
N LEU A 207 -9.38 -3.24 16.39
CA LEU A 207 -10.69 -3.55 15.80
C LEU A 207 -11.84 -3.00 16.64
N LEU A 208 -11.76 -3.08 17.97
CA LEU A 208 -12.73 -2.46 18.86
C LEU A 208 -12.88 -0.96 18.56
N MET A 209 -11.74 -0.25 18.47
CA MET A 209 -11.74 1.17 18.13
C MET A 209 -12.35 1.42 16.74
N ALA A 210 -11.96 0.61 15.74
CA ALA A 210 -12.46 0.72 14.38
C ALA A 210 -13.99 0.51 14.28
N TYR A 211 -14.55 -0.43 15.03
CA TYR A 211 -15.99 -0.66 15.14
C TYR A 211 -16.72 0.39 15.98
N GLY A 212 -16.05 1.03 16.93
CA GLY A 212 -16.62 2.09 17.77
C GLY A 212 -16.45 3.51 17.20
N THR A 213 -15.72 3.66 16.09
CA THR A 213 -15.39 4.99 15.54
C THR A 213 -16.64 5.71 15.02
N ASP A 214 -16.77 6.98 15.36
CA ASP A 214 -17.73 7.89 14.75
C ASP A 214 -17.07 9.25 14.48
N VAL A 215 -17.07 9.66 13.22
CA VAL A 215 -16.52 10.94 12.75
C VAL A 215 -17.53 11.74 11.93
N LEU A 216 -18.82 11.38 11.96
CA LEU A 216 -19.86 12.02 11.15
C LEU A 216 -19.93 13.53 11.38
N ASP A 217 -19.87 13.97 12.64
CA ASP A 217 -19.95 15.38 13.04
C ASP A 217 -18.72 16.21 12.61
N LEU A 218 -17.64 15.54 12.18
CA LEU A 218 -16.41 16.19 11.72
C LEU A 218 -16.38 16.38 10.20
N LEU A 219 -17.16 15.61 9.43
CA LEU A 219 -17.08 15.60 7.97
C LEU A 219 -17.38 16.98 7.35
N GLY A 220 -18.41 17.66 7.87
CA GLY A 220 -18.80 19.00 7.41
C GLY A 220 -17.76 20.09 7.69
N ARG A 221 -16.77 19.82 8.56
CA ARG A 221 -15.70 20.76 8.92
C ARG A 221 -14.47 20.61 8.01
N ILE A 222 -14.40 19.55 7.21
CA ILE A 222 -13.26 19.28 6.32
C ILE A 222 -13.26 20.31 5.18
N ALA A 223 -12.31 21.25 5.21
CA ALA A 223 -12.17 22.31 4.21
C ALA A 223 -11.38 21.88 2.95
N ALA A 224 -10.54 20.84 3.09
CA ALA A 224 -9.70 20.36 2.00
C ALA A 224 -10.55 19.74 0.87
N PRO A 225 -10.18 19.98 -0.41
CA PRO A 225 -10.64 19.13 -1.50
C PRO A 225 -10.38 17.67 -1.14
N THR A 226 -11.39 16.82 -1.34
CA THR A 226 -11.34 15.42 -0.92
C THR A 226 -11.62 14.48 -2.08
N LEU A 227 -10.82 13.43 -2.22
CA LEU A 227 -11.11 12.30 -3.09
C LEU A 227 -11.45 11.11 -2.21
N VAL A 228 -12.64 10.55 -2.39
CA VAL A 228 -13.04 9.28 -1.79
C VAL A 228 -13.04 8.20 -2.87
N VAL A 229 -12.23 7.16 -2.71
CA VAL A 229 -12.16 6.05 -3.67
C VAL A 229 -12.54 4.75 -2.97
N HIS A 230 -13.35 3.92 -3.62
CA HIS A 230 -13.81 2.66 -3.03
C HIS A 230 -13.94 1.58 -4.10
N ARG A 231 -13.66 0.32 -3.74
CA ARG A 231 -13.93 -0.80 -4.64
C ARG A 231 -15.40 -1.18 -4.60
N GLU A 232 -15.97 -1.45 -5.77
CA GLU A 232 -17.40 -1.78 -5.92
C GLU A 232 -17.85 -2.98 -5.07
N ARG A 233 -16.98 -3.97 -4.91
CA ARG A 233 -17.29 -5.25 -4.25
C ARG A 233 -16.42 -5.50 -3.03
N ASP A 234 -15.97 -4.43 -2.37
CA ASP A 234 -15.24 -4.51 -1.11
C ASP A 234 -16.10 -5.20 -0.03
N ARG A 235 -15.61 -6.32 0.50
CA ARG A 235 -16.30 -7.11 1.53
C ARG A 235 -15.89 -6.73 2.96
N ALA A 236 -14.80 -6.00 3.12
CA ALA A 236 -14.27 -5.59 4.41
C ALA A 236 -14.84 -4.25 4.85
N ALA A 237 -15.02 -3.32 3.91
CA ALA A 237 -15.63 -2.03 4.13
C ALA A 237 -16.77 -1.80 3.12
N PRO A 238 -18.04 -1.71 3.57
CA PRO A 238 -19.16 -1.50 2.66
C PRO A 238 -19.01 -0.20 1.86
N ILE A 239 -19.16 -0.27 0.53
CA ILE A 239 -19.07 0.92 -0.35
C ILE A 239 -20.05 2.04 0.02
N ALA A 240 -21.18 1.70 0.63
CA ALA A 240 -22.13 2.68 1.16
C ALA A 240 -21.49 3.62 2.19
N GLN A 241 -20.50 3.16 2.96
CA GLN A 241 -19.75 4.00 3.89
C GLN A 241 -18.78 4.94 3.18
N GLY A 242 -18.17 4.50 2.07
CA GLY A 242 -17.40 5.38 1.20
C GLY A 242 -18.25 6.50 0.59
N ARG A 243 -19.48 6.19 0.17
CA ARG A 243 -20.45 7.21 -0.28
C ARG A 243 -20.81 8.16 0.86
N ARG A 244 -21.09 7.63 2.06
CA ARG A 244 -21.40 8.44 3.24
C ARG A 244 -20.27 9.39 3.64
N LEU A 245 -19.00 8.99 3.49
CA LEU A 245 -17.86 9.89 3.63
C LEU A 245 -17.92 11.03 2.62
N ALA A 246 -18.14 10.73 1.34
CA ALA A 246 -18.19 11.75 0.31
C ALA A 246 -19.38 12.72 0.48
N ASP A 247 -20.55 12.20 0.81
CA ASP A 247 -21.77 13.00 1.02
C ASP A 247 -21.63 13.96 2.22
N GLY A 248 -20.90 13.56 3.26
CA GLY A 248 -20.67 14.38 4.45
C GLY A 248 -19.60 15.47 4.29
N ILE A 249 -18.79 15.43 3.22
CA ILE A 249 -17.65 16.34 3.03
C ILE A 249 -17.96 17.33 1.90
N PRO A 250 -18.01 18.66 2.17
CA PRO A 250 -18.50 19.65 1.21
C PRO A 250 -17.79 19.67 -0.15
N ARG A 251 -16.50 19.32 -0.19
CA ARG A 251 -15.66 19.34 -1.40
C ARG A 251 -15.13 17.96 -1.76
N ALA A 252 -15.90 16.92 -1.47
CA ALA A 252 -15.54 15.56 -1.83
C ALA A 252 -16.02 15.16 -3.23
N ARG A 253 -15.22 14.30 -3.87
CA ARG A 253 -15.60 13.54 -5.05
C ARG A 253 -15.51 12.06 -4.72
N PHE A 254 -16.60 11.33 -4.94
CA PHE A 254 -16.62 9.87 -4.84
C PHE A 254 -16.23 9.22 -6.17
N VAL A 255 -15.39 8.20 -6.12
CA VAL A 255 -15.03 7.37 -7.28
C VAL A 255 -15.13 5.89 -6.88
N ALA A 256 -16.06 5.18 -7.50
CA ALA A 256 -16.07 3.72 -7.48
C ALA A 256 -15.08 3.18 -8.51
N ILE A 257 -14.30 2.17 -8.13
CA ILE A 257 -13.41 1.45 -9.05
C ILE A 257 -13.74 -0.05 -9.05
N PRO A 258 -13.50 -0.75 -10.18
CA PRO A 258 -13.70 -2.19 -10.25
C PRO A 258 -12.86 -2.96 -9.21
N GLY A 259 -13.36 -4.13 -8.84
CA GLY A 259 -12.66 -5.10 -8.00
C GLY A 259 -13.30 -5.29 -6.63
N ARG A 260 -12.71 -6.21 -5.86
CA ARG A 260 -13.23 -6.66 -4.55
C ARG A 260 -12.20 -6.66 -3.42
N SER A 261 -10.91 -6.52 -3.75
CA SER A 261 -9.85 -6.49 -2.75
C SER A 261 -9.85 -5.18 -1.96
N HIS A 262 -9.85 -5.30 -0.64
CA HIS A 262 -9.83 -4.17 0.27
C HIS A 262 -8.45 -3.49 0.25
N LEU A 263 -7.36 -4.26 0.22
CA LEU A 263 -6.01 -3.70 0.20
C LEU A 263 -5.76 -2.90 -1.11
N PRO A 264 -5.27 -1.64 -1.03
CA PRO A 264 -5.14 -0.78 -2.20
C PRO A 264 -4.14 -1.30 -3.24
N TYR A 265 -3.22 -2.16 -2.83
CA TYR A 265 -2.15 -2.73 -3.64
C TYR A 265 -2.42 -4.15 -4.16
N VAL A 266 -3.62 -4.72 -3.95
CA VAL A 266 -4.00 -6.07 -4.41
C VAL A 266 -5.04 -6.01 -5.52
N GLY A 267 -4.96 -6.87 -6.54
CA GLY A 267 -5.88 -6.87 -7.69
C GLY A 267 -5.59 -5.75 -8.69
N GLU A 268 -6.62 -5.15 -9.29
CA GLU A 268 -6.43 -4.05 -10.27
C GLU A 268 -6.09 -2.71 -9.59
N VAL A 269 -4.79 -2.44 -9.43
CA VAL A 269 -4.26 -1.26 -8.73
C VAL A 269 -4.19 -0.01 -9.62
N GLU A 270 -4.04 -0.17 -10.93
CA GLU A 270 -3.79 0.92 -11.88
C GLU A 270 -4.90 2.00 -11.89
N PRO A 271 -6.21 1.66 -11.89
CA PRO A 271 -7.27 2.67 -11.81
C PRO A 271 -7.20 3.50 -10.53
N LEU A 272 -6.91 2.85 -9.39
CA LEU A 272 -6.77 3.52 -8.09
C LEU A 272 -5.61 4.52 -8.10
N VAL A 273 -4.43 4.04 -8.47
CA VAL A 273 -3.21 4.85 -8.53
C VAL A 273 -3.37 6.05 -9.46
N ARG A 274 -3.99 5.84 -10.63
CA ARG A 274 -4.27 6.91 -11.60
C ARG A 274 -5.13 8.01 -11.00
N GLU A 275 -6.21 7.66 -10.32
CA GLU A 275 -7.10 8.66 -9.71
C GLU A 275 -6.43 9.41 -8.57
N ILE A 276 -5.70 8.70 -7.70
CA ILE A 276 -4.94 9.32 -6.61
C ILE A 276 -3.91 10.30 -7.17
N ARG A 277 -3.08 9.88 -8.13
CA ARG A 277 -2.03 10.73 -8.70
C ARG A 277 -2.60 11.95 -9.40
N ARG A 278 -3.65 11.78 -10.22
CA ARG A 278 -4.33 12.90 -10.88
C ARG A 278 -4.86 13.92 -9.87
N PHE A 279 -5.52 13.44 -8.82
CA PHE A 279 -6.07 14.31 -7.78
C PHE A 279 -4.98 15.05 -7.00
N LEU A 280 -3.85 14.39 -6.74
CA LEU A 280 -2.66 15.00 -6.16
C LEU A 280 -1.88 15.90 -7.15
N GLY A 281 -2.36 16.12 -8.37
CA GLY A 281 -1.68 16.94 -9.38
C GLY A 281 -0.36 16.35 -9.87
N LEU A 282 -0.16 15.04 -9.71
CA LEU A 282 1.02 14.33 -10.15
C LEU A 282 0.81 13.77 -11.56
N PRO A 283 1.87 13.68 -12.39
CA PRO A 283 1.77 13.05 -13.69
C PRO A 283 1.35 11.58 -13.52
N VAL A 284 0.27 11.19 -14.19
CA VAL A 284 -0.09 9.78 -14.33
C VAL A 284 0.96 9.19 -15.28
N ARG A 285 1.97 8.52 -14.73
CA ARG A 285 2.82 7.69 -15.54
C ARG A 285 1.91 6.59 -16.07
N ARG A 286 1.73 6.50 -17.40
CA ARG A 286 1.41 5.20 -17.98
C ARG A 286 2.53 4.30 -17.49
N ARG A 287 2.23 3.32 -16.63
CA ARG A 287 3.13 2.18 -16.53
C ARG A 287 3.28 1.75 -17.99
N GLY A 288 4.45 1.96 -18.58
CA GLY A 288 4.79 1.19 -19.74
C GLY A 288 4.54 -0.23 -19.28
N VAL A 289 3.58 -0.92 -19.91
CA VAL A 289 3.59 -2.38 -19.91
C VAL A 289 5.07 -2.72 -20.05
N ALA A 290 5.68 -3.38 -19.06
CA ALA A 290 7.08 -3.77 -19.15
C ALA A 290 7.24 -4.31 -20.58
N PRO A 291 8.09 -3.70 -21.44
CA PRO A 291 7.92 -3.87 -22.88
C PRO A 291 7.85 -5.35 -23.14
N ALA A 292 6.71 -5.81 -23.66
CA ALA A 292 6.47 -7.23 -23.85
C ALA A 292 7.73 -7.81 -24.49
N LEU A 293 8.22 -8.94 -23.97
CA LEU A 293 9.37 -9.58 -24.60
C LEU A 293 9.04 -9.72 -26.08
N THR A 294 10.00 -9.40 -26.95
CA THR A 294 9.78 -9.68 -28.38
C THR A 294 9.55 -11.18 -28.55
N ALA A 295 8.91 -11.62 -29.63
CA ALA A 295 8.73 -13.05 -29.91
C ALA A 295 10.05 -13.83 -29.73
N ARG A 296 11.15 -13.24 -30.21
CA ARG A 296 12.49 -13.80 -30.04
C ARG A 296 12.97 -13.88 -28.59
N GLN A 297 12.68 -12.88 -27.77
CA GLN A 297 13.00 -12.92 -26.35
C GLN A 297 12.13 -13.92 -25.58
N HIS A 298 10.88 -14.14 -26.00
CA HIS A 298 10.02 -15.19 -25.45
C HIS A 298 10.57 -16.59 -25.73
N GLU A 299 11.01 -16.86 -26.97
CA GLU A 299 11.66 -18.13 -27.33
C GLU A 299 12.91 -18.41 -26.48
N VAL A 300 13.75 -17.38 -26.28
CA VAL A 300 14.95 -17.47 -25.44
C VAL A 300 14.57 -17.71 -23.97
N ALA A 301 13.57 -17.00 -23.44
CA ALA A 301 13.10 -17.21 -22.07
C ALA A 301 12.54 -18.63 -21.85
N ALA A 302 11.82 -19.18 -22.84
CA ALA A 302 11.32 -20.56 -22.81
C ALA A 302 12.46 -21.59 -22.76
N LEU A 303 13.53 -21.36 -23.53
CA LEU A 303 14.70 -22.22 -23.51
C LEU A 303 15.50 -22.09 -22.21
N VAL A 304 15.58 -20.89 -21.64
CA VAL A 304 16.15 -20.70 -20.30
C VAL A 304 15.35 -21.47 -19.25
N ALA A 305 14.01 -21.44 -19.31
CA ALA A 305 13.14 -22.18 -18.41
C ALA A 305 13.30 -23.70 -18.51
N ARG A 306 13.67 -24.21 -19.70
CA ARG A 306 14.02 -25.62 -19.93
C ARG A 306 15.45 -25.99 -19.51
N GLY A 307 16.21 -25.07 -18.93
CA GLY A 307 17.57 -25.31 -18.46
C GLY A 307 18.65 -25.28 -19.54
N CYS A 308 18.34 -24.85 -20.77
CA CYS A 308 19.35 -24.76 -21.82
C CYS A 308 20.42 -23.72 -21.47
N THR A 309 21.67 -23.97 -21.85
CA THR A 309 22.83 -23.06 -21.84
C THR A 309 22.76 -22.04 -23.00
N ASN A 310 23.62 -21.01 -23.00
CA ASN A 310 23.68 -20.04 -24.11
C ASN A 310 24.05 -20.71 -25.43
N ARG A 311 24.96 -21.69 -25.39
CA ARG A 311 25.34 -22.50 -26.55
C ARG A 311 24.17 -23.27 -27.13
N GLU A 312 23.44 -24.03 -26.30
CA GLU A 312 22.27 -24.80 -26.74
C GLU A 312 21.14 -23.91 -27.25
N ILE A 313 20.98 -22.71 -26.68
CA ILE A 313 20.05 -21.71 -27.22
C ILE A 313 20.49 -21.25 -28.60
N GLY A 314 21.78 -20.98 -28.78
CA GLY A 314 22.35 -20.61 -30.07
C GLY A 314 22.10 -21.67 -31.14
N GLU A 315 22.38 -22.93 -30.82
CA GLU A 315 22.17 -24.08 -31.71
C GLU A 315 20.69 -24.26 -32.08
N ARG A 316 19.77 -24.20 -31.11
CA ARG A 316 18.33 -24.38 -31.35
C ARG A 316 17.69 -23.24 -32.13
N LEU A 317 18.23 -22.04 -31.99
CA LEU A 317 17.66 -20.83 -32.59
C LEU A 317 18.41 -20.38 -33.85
N GLY A 318 19.47 -21.07 -34.26
CA GLY A 318 20.28 -20.72 -35.43
C GLY A 318 21.05 -19.40 -35.28
N ILE A 319 21.50 -19.08 -34.07
CA ILE A 319 22.25 -17.86 -33.76
C ILE A 319 23.57 -18.16 -33.06
N ALA A 320 24.53 -17.25 -33.14
CA ALA A 320 25.78 -17.39 -32.39
C ALA A 320 25.54 -17.38 -30.87
N GLU A 321 26.34 -18.12 -30.10
CA GLU A 321 26.26 -18.18 -28.63
C GLU A 321 26.28 -16.80 -27.97
N ARG A 322 27.15 -15.89 -28.45
CA ARG A 322 27.20 -14.48 -28.00
C ARG A 322 25.89 -13.73 -28.21
N SER A 323 25.13 -14.07 -29.25
CA SER A 323 23.81 -13.48 -29.50
C SER A 323 22.77 -14.02 -28.52
N ALA A 324 22.82 -15.32 -28.20
CA ALA A 324 21.96 -15.91 -27.16
C ALA A 324 22.23 -15.29 -25.78
N GLU A 325 23.51 -15.10 -25.43
CA GLU A 325 23.93 -14.41 -24.20
C GLU A 325 23.36 -12.98 -24.13
N ALA A 326 23.53 -12.19 -25.19
CA ALA A 326 22.99 -10.83 -25.26
C ALA A 326 21.45 -10.80 -25.13
N HIS A 327 20.75 -11.80 -25.66
CA HIS A 327 19.30 -11.92 -25.45
C HIS A 327 18.95 -12.20 -23.99
N VAL A 328 19.64 -13.12 -23.31
CA VAL A 328 19.44 -13.42 -21.89
C VAL A 328 19.69 -12.17 -21.04
N GLU A 329 20.77 -11.44 -21.32
CA GLU A 329 21.09 -10.20 -20.61
C GLU A 329 20.02 -9.12 -20.82
N ARG A 330 19.56 -8.92 -22.06
CA ARG A 330 18.47 -7.97 -22.36
C ARG A 330 17.16 -8.35 -21.69
N ILE A 331 16.82 -9.64 -21.62
CA ILE A 331 15.64 -10.12 -20.90
C ILE A 331 15.78 -9.79 -19.41
N ARG A 332 16.96 -10.05 -18.81
CA ARG A 332 17.23 -9.72 -17.41
C ARG A 332 17.08 -8.23 -17.13
N LEU A 333 17.71 -7.37 -17.93
CA LEU A 333 17.61 -5.93 -17.77
C LEU A 333 16.17 -5.42 -17.96
N ARG A 334 15.43 -6.01 -18.92
CA ARG A 334 14.06 -5.59 -19.25
C ARG A 334 13.03 -6.04 -18.20
N LEU A 335 13.26 -7.18 -17.53
CA LEU A 335 12.41 -7.71 -16.46
C LEU A 335 12.93 -7.39 -15.05
N ASP A 336 14.03 -6.62 -14.95
CA ASP A 336 14.74 -6.30 -13.70
C ASP A 336 15.18 -7.54 -12.90
N PHE A 337 15.68 -8.57 -13.59
CA PHE A 337 16.17 -9.80 -13.01
C PHE A 337 17.69 -9.80 -12.79
N ARG A 338 18.08 -10.21 -11.59
CA ARG A 338 19.46 -10.34 -11.11
C ARG A 338 20.08 -11.71 -11.41
N SER A 339 19.32 -12.66 -11.94
CA SER A 339 19.86 -13.96 -12.34
C SER A 339 19.13 -14.58 -13.52
N ARG A 340 19.79 -15.52 -14.19
CA ARG A 340 19.17 -16.37 -15.22
C ARG A 340 18.02 -17.22 -14.64
N ALA A 341 18.17 -17.69 -13.40
CA ALA A 341 17.16 -18.51 -12.74
C ALA A 341 15.83 -17.75 -12.54
N GLN A 342 15.88 -16.43 -12.36
CA GLN A 342 14.67 -15.60 -12.29
C GLN A 342 13.90 -15.54 -13.61
N ILE A 343 14.59 -15.60 -14.76
CA ILE A 343 13.92 -15.72 -16.07
C ILE A 343 13.13 -17.03 -16.14
N ALA A 344 13.74 -18.14 -15.72
CA ALA A 344 13.11 -19.45 -15.71
C ALA A 344 11.87 -19.49 -14.78
N ALA A 345 12.02 -19.03 -13.54
CA ALA A 345 10.93 -18.99 -12.58
C ALA A 345 9.76 -18.11 -13.05
N TRP A 346 10.08 -16.93 -13.61
CA TRP A 346 9.06 -16.03 -14.17
C TRP A 346 8.30 -16.67 -15.34
N TYR A 347 9.00 -17.31 -16.28
CA TYR A 347 8.36 -17.88 -17.46
C TYR A 347 7.38 -19.01 -17.10
N VAL A 348 7.73 -19.85 -16.12
CA VAL A 348 6.85 -20.90 -15.58
C VAL A 348 5.64 -20.29 -14.86
N ALA A 349 5.85 -19.26 -14.04
CA ALA A 349 4.78 -18.59 -13.30
C ALA A 349 3.82 -17.81 -14.21
N ALA A 350 4.31 -17.29 -15.34
CA ALA A 350 3.52 -16.54 -16.32
C ALA A 350 2.66 -17.42 -17.25
N GLY A 351 2.61 -18.73 -17.03
CA GLY A 351 1.77 -19.65 -17.81
C GLY A 351 2.29 -19.98 -19.20
N GLY A 352 3.59 -19.80 -19.45
CA GLY A 352 4.30 -20.28 -20.64
C GLY A 352 3.53 -20.13 -21.96
N ALA A 353 3.21 -18.89 -22.34
CA ALA A 353 2.64 -18.49 -23.64
C ALA A 353 2.00 -19.63 -24.46
N ASN A 354 0.71 -19.92 -24.20
CA ASN A 354 -0.15 -20.44 -25.27
C ASN A 354 -0.41 -19.35 -26.30
#